data_AF-A0A538A5W3-F1
#
_entry.id   AF-A0A538A5W3-F1
#
_cell.length_a   1.000
_cell.length_b   1.000
_cell.length_c   1.000
_cell.angle_alpha   90.00
_cell.angle_beta   90.00
_cell.angle_gamma   90.00
#
_symmetry.space_group_name_H-M   'P 1'
#
loop_
_entity.id
_entity.type
_entity.pdbx_description
1 polymer ?
#
loop_
_entity_poly.entity_id
_entity_poly.type
_entity_poly.pdbx_seq_one_letter_code
_entity_poly.pdbx_strand_id
1 'polypeptide(L)'
;MRARSENGAATVEHVGLVILIALLIMAAIAAVVAAPPTDEARHLGSQLDRRIRCPARLPDPCWRDPLTEAYGRPVAGLVRAMAPQPRPVAGASGAPLLPVDFRYCRSESCAAPGDRTRLTASNRRVTAFTSVADHRRSGAGVQVTYWLYRPGIGWDRAVRTASPGDVGRYASTPLLDSANPVLVPLETLYGRDHYDFPPGEEPPWRWRVQSVYPG
;
A
#
# COMPACT_ATOMS: atom_id res chain seq x y z
N MET A 1 9.00 39.19 46.91
CA MET A 1 9.13 38.64 45.54
C MET A 1 8.20 39.42 44.62
N ARG A 2 8.72 40.13 43.61
CA ARG A 2 7.91 40.86 42.62
C ARG A 2 7.51 39.88 41.51
N ALA A 3 6.21 39.73 41.26
CA ALA A 3 5.73 39.07 40.05
C ALA A 3 5.99 39.99 38.85
N ARG A 4 6.79 39.52 37.89
CA ARG A 4 6.90 40.14 36.55
C ARG A 4 5.60 39.82 35.81
N SER A 5 4.83 40.84 35.46
CA SER A 5 3.76 40.71 34.46
C SER A 5 4.41 40.72 33.09
N GLU A 6 4.45 39.57 32.41
CA GLU A 6 4.77 39.50 30.99
C GLU A 6 3.54 39.95 30.20
N ASN A 7 3.51 41.23 29.84
CA ASN A 7 2.53 41.73 28.88
C ASN A 7 3.03 41.29 27.49
N GLY A 8 2.57 40.14 27.02
CA GLY A 8 2.81 39.65 25.67
C GLY A 8 2.26 40.65 24.64
N ALA A 9 3.15 41.36 23.96
CA ALA A 9 2.80 42.26 22.87
C ALA A 9 2.47 41.43 21.61
N ALA A 10 1.30 40.78 21.60
CA ALA A 10 0.70 40.37 20.35
C ALA A 10 0.28 41.64 19.61
N THR A 11 1.05 42.07 18.61
CA THR A 11 0.67 43.23 17.80
C THR A 11 -0.69 42.95 17.15
N VAL A 12 -1.51 43.98 16.95
CA VAL A 12 -2.84 43.87 16.31
C VAL A 12 -2.81 43.12 14.98
N GLU A 13 -1.67 43.15 14.29
CA GLU A 13 -1.40 42.40 13.06
C GLU A 13 -1.40 40.88 13.28
N HIS A 14 -0.86 40.39 14.40
CA HIS A 14 -0.88 38.95 14.73
C HIS A 14 -2.30 38.47 15.03
N VAL A 15 -3.08 39.28 15.75
CA VAL A 15 -4.49 38.96 16.04
C VAL A 15 -5.30 38.93 14.75
N GLY A 16 -5.10 39.91 13.86
CA GLY A 16 -5.71 39.95 12.54
C GLY A 16 -5.35 38.74 11.68
N LEU A 17 -4.06 38.36 11.66
CA LEU A 17 -3.59 37.19 10.91
C LEU A 17 -4.19 35.88 11.45
N VAL A 18 -4.23 35.71 12.77
CA VAL A 18 -4.83 34.51 13.40
C VAL A 18 -6.31 34.40 13.10
N ILE A 19 -7.06 35.52 13.17
CA ILE A 19 -8.49 35.55 12.82
C ILE A 19 -8.68 35.21 11.33
N LEU A 20 -7.87 35.77 10.44
CA LEU A 20 -7.94 35.47 9.01
C LEU A 20 -7.69 33.98 8.74
N ILE A 21 -6.66 33.39 9.34
CA ILE A 21 -6.34 31.96 9.22
C ILE A 21 -7.51 31.12 9.75
N ALA A 22 -8.07 31.46 10.91
CA ALA A 22 -9.20 30.75 11.48
C ALA A 22 -10.44 30.79 10.56
N LEU A 23 -10.75 31.95 9.98
CA LEU A 23 -11.86 32.10 9.03
C LEU A 23 -11.64 31.28 7.75
N LEU A 24 -10.42 31.25 7.22
CA LEU A 24 -10.08 30.45 6.05
C LEU A 24 -10.23 28.94 6.33
N ILE A 25 -9.79 28.47 7.51
CA ILE A 25 -9.95 27.07 7.92
C ILE A 25 -11.44 26.72 8.05
N MET A 26 -12.24 27.58 8.70
CA MET A 26 -13.68 27.36 8.85
C MET A 26 -14.41 27.33 7.50
N ALA A 27 -14.07 28.23 6.59
CA ALA A 27 -14.62 28.24 5.23
C ALA A 27 -14.27 26.97 4.44
N ALA A 28 -13.02 26.49 4.56
CA ALA A 28 -12.58 25.25 3.93
C ALA A 28 -13.34 24.02 4.48
N ILE A 29 -13.53 23.94 5.80
CA ILE A 29 -14.31 22.86 6.43
C ILE A 29 -15.76 22.90 5.95
N ALA A 30 -16.39 24.07 5.96
CA ALA A 30 -17.77 24.24 5.49
C ALA A 30 -17.93 23.81 4.03
N ALA A 31 -16.98 24.15 3.17
CA ALA A 31 -16.98 23.74 1.76
C ALA A 31 -16.88 22.22 1.59
N VAL A 32 -16.02 21.55 2.37
CA VAL A 32 -15.87 20.08 2.34
C VAL A 32 -17.14 19.38 2.85
N VAL A 33 -17.80 19.92 3.86
CA VAL A 33 -19.07 19.38 4.37
C VAL A 33 -20.19 19.55 3.34
N ALA A 34 -20.28 20.71 2.69
CA ALA A 34 -21.31 21.00 1.70
C ALA A 34 -21.14 20.19 0.40
N ALA A 35 -19.89 19.91 0.01
CA ALA A 35 -19.54 19.14 -1.18
C ALA A 35 -18.49 18.07 -0.83
N PRO A 36 -18.92 16.89 -0.36
CA PRO A 36 -18.00 15.84 0.03
C PRO A 36 -17.11 15.43 -1.14
N PRO A 37 -15.80 15.26 -0.94
CA PRO A 37 -14.85 15.00 -2.01
C PRO A 37 -15.20 13.70 -2.74
N THR A 38 -15.29 13.82 -4.06
CA THR A 38 -15.47 12.70 -5.00
C THR A 38 -14.26 11.77 -4.97
N ASP A 39 -14.41 10.57 -5.53
CA ASP A 39 -13.30 9.62 -5.62
C ASP A 39 -12.10 10.18 -6.42
N GLU A 40 -12.33 11.07 -7.38
CA GLU A 40 -11.25 11.78 -8.09
C GLU A 40 -10.51 12.79 -7.21
N ALA A 41 -11.23 13.55 -6.37
CA ALA A 41 -10.62 14.48 -5.43
C ALA A 41 -9.76 13.74 -4.39
N ARG A 42 -10.19 12.56 -3.95
CA ARG A 42 -9.40 11.68 -3.07
C ARG A 42 -8.18 11.10 -3.78
N HIS A 43 -8.30 10.77 -5.07
CA HIS A 43 -7.19 10.31 -5.87
C HIS A 43 -6.12 11.40 -6.01
N LEU A 44 -6.53 12.64 -6.34
CA LEU A 44 -5.64 13.81 -6.33
C LEU A 44 -4.98 14.03 -4.96
N GLY A 45 -5.75 13.96 -3.87
CA GLY A 45 -5.21 14.05 -2.52
C GLY A 45 -4.16 12.98 -2.20
N SER A 46 -4.41 11.73 -2.60
CA SER A 46 -3.47 10.63 -2.41
C SER A 46 -2.18 10.80 -3.23
N GLN A 47 -2.27 11.37 -4.44
CA GLN A 47 -1.11 11.71 -5.26
C GLN A 47 -0.31 12.87 -4.66
N LEU A 48 -0.98 13.89 -4.10
CA LEU A 48 -0.34 15.02 -3.45
C LEU A 48 0.38 14.59 -2.16
N ASP A 49 -0.29 13.83 -1.30
CA ASP A 49 0.24 13.30 -0.04
C ASP A 49 1.46 12.39 -0.29
N ARG A 50 1.45 11.61 -1.38
CA ARG A 50 2.63 10.86 -1.84
C ARG A 50 3.77 11.79 -2.24
N ARG A 51 3.51 12.82 -3.04
CA ARG A 51 4.54 13.80 -3.45
C ARG A 51 5.13 14.57 -2.27
N ILE A 52 4.31 14.90 -1.27
CA ILE A 52 4.74 15.63 -0.06
C ILE A 52 5.55 14.74 0.89
N ARG A 53 5.20 13.46 1.04
CA ARG A 53 5.93 12.53 1.92
C ARG A 53 7.25 12.00 1.33
N CYS A 54 7.40 12.03 0.01
CA CYS A 54 8.57 11.49 -0.67
C CYS A 54 9.92 12.16 -0.36
N PRO A 55 10.08 13.49 -0.27
CA PRO A 55 11.41 14.09 0.00
C PRO A 55 11.97 13.74 1.39
N ALA A 56 11.15 13.31 2.34
CA ALA A 56 11.60 12.94 3.69
C ALA A 56 12.14 11.50 3.80
N ARG A 57 12.02 10.67 2.74
CA ARG A 57 12.50 9.27 2.73
C ARG A 57 13.32 9.02 1.47
N LEU A 58 14.62 9.27 1.55
CA LEU A 58 15.65 8.79 0.60
C LEU A 58 15.71 7.24 0.57
N PRO A 59 16.22 6.59 -0.49
CA PRO A 59 16.74 7.14 -1.75
C PRO A 59 15.97 6.74 -3.03
N ASP A 60 14.83 6.05 -2.93
CA ASP A 60 14.18 5.47 -4.11
C ASP A 60 13.41 6.48 -4.98
N PRO A 61 13.39 6.31 -6.31
CA PRO A 61 12.69 7.20 -7.23
C PRO A 61 11.16 7.11 -7.04
N CYS A 62 10.64 7.98 -6.17
CA CYS A 62 9.22 8.18 -5.82
C CYS A 62 8.23 8.20 -7.01
N TRP A 63 8.72 8.44 -8.24
CA TRP A 63 7.93 8.53 -9.46
C TRP A 63 7.62 7.19 -10.14
N ARG A 64 8.27 6.08 -9.78
CA ARG A 64 7.94 4.75 -10.33
C ARG A 64 6.99 4.00 -9.41
N ASP A 65 6.09 3.23 -10.00
CA ASP A 65 5.28 2.31 -9.21
C ASP A 65 6.18 1.18 -8.65
N PRO A 66 5.87 0.62 -7.46
CA PRO A 66 6.71 -0.38 -6.82
C PRO A 66 6.97 -1.62 -7.69
N LEU A 67 6.02 -2.02 -8.55
CA LEU A 67 6.20 -3.18 -9.42
C LEU A 67 7.20 -2.89 -10.54
N THR A 68 7.14 -1.69 -11.14
CA THR A 68 8.11 -1.28 -12.17
C THR A 68 9.50 -1.15 -11.58
N GLU A 69 9.61 -0.68 -10.34
CA GLU A 69 10.90 -0.63 -9.64
C GLU A 69 11.47 -2.05 -9.41
N ALA A 70 10.65 -2.97 -8.91
CA ALA A 70 11.11 -4.34 -8.62
C ALA A 70 11.39 -5.19 -9.88
N TYR A 71 10.55 -5.08 -10.91
CA TYR A 71 10.52 -6.05 -12.02
C TYR A 71 10.73 -5.44 -13.41
N GLY A 72 10.79 -4.11 -13.51
CA GLY A 72 10.70 -3.41 -14.79
C GLY A 72 9.29 -3.38 -15.38
N ARG A 73 9.03 -2.42 -16.27
CA ARG A 73 7.67 -2.10 -16.74
C ARG A 73 6.92 -3.27 -17.40
N PRO A 74 7.52 -4.09 -18.29
CA PRO A 74 6.80 -5.17 -18.96
C PRO A 74 6.32 -6.24 -17.98
N VAL A 75 7.19 -6.66 -17.06
CA VAL A 75 6.87 -7.67 -16.06
C VAL A 75 5.90 -7.11 -15.01
N ALA A 76 6.03 -5.83 -14.63
CA ALA A 76 5.07 -5.17 -13.76
C ALA A 76 3.63 -5.20 -14.32
N GLY A 77 3.48 -4.93 -15.63
CA GLY A 77 2.19 -5.04 -16.32
C GLY A 77 1.62 -6.46 -16.27
N LEU A 78 2.45 -7.46 -16.56
CA LEU A 78 2.12 -8.87 -16.44
C LEU A 78 1.67 -9.27 -15.02
N VAL A 79 2.44 -8.86 -13.99
CA VAL A 79 2.13 -9.13 -12.57
C VAL A 79 0.79 -8.52 -12.17
N ARG A 80 0.44 -7.32 -12.68
CA ARG A 80 -0.88 -6.74 -12.47
C ARG A 80 -1.98 -7.50 -13.21
N ALA A 81 -1.76 -7.84 -14.48
CA ALA A 81 -2.74 -8.53 -15.31
C ALA A 81 -3.15 -9.91 -14.76
N MET A 82 -2.19 -10.63 -14.18
CA MET A 82 -2.41 -11.98 -13.66
C MET A 82 -2.82 -12.03 -12.17
N ALA A 83 -3.00 -10.88 -11.53
CA ALA A 83 -3.29 -10.80 -10.10
C ALA A 83 -4.61 -11.53 -9.77
N PRO A 84 -4.64 -12.40 -8.74
CA PRO A 84 -5.86 -13.08 -8.36
C PRO A 84 -6.87 -12.08 -7.78
N GLN A 85 -8.16 -12.31 -8.06
CA GLN A 85 -9.23 -11.63 -7.35
C GLN A 85 -9.20 -12.04 -5.88
N PRO A 86 -9.06 -11.09 -4.93
CA PRO A 86 -8.95 -11.44 -3.54
C PRO A 86 -10.30 -11.90 -3.02
N ARG A 87 -10.35 -13.11 -2.48
CA ARG A 87 -11.55 -13.69 -1.87
C ARG A 87 -11.38 -13.80 -0.36
N PRO A 88 -12.44 -13.58 0.44
CA PRO A 88 -12.39 -13.86 1.86
C PRO A 88 -12.31 -15.38 2.11
N VAL A 89 -11.62 -15.76 3.18
CA VAL A 89 -11.51 -17.15 3.67
C VAL A 89 -11.88 -17.15 5.15
N ALA A 90 -12.58 -18.19 5.61
CA ALA A 90 -12.98 -18.29 7.02
C ALA A 90 -11.76 -18.46 7.94
N GLY A 91 -11.64 -17.60 8.94
CA GLY A 91 -10.65 -17.68 10.02
C GLY A 91 -11.04 -18.69 11.10
N ALA A 92 -10.23 -18.77 12.15
CA ALA A 92 -10.46 -19.68 13.27
C ALA A 92 -11.75 -19.34 14.03
N SER A 93 -12.12 -18.05 14.08
CA SER A 93 -13.41 -17.61 14.63
C SER A 93 -14.61 -17.86 13.70
N GLY A 94 -14.39 -18.39 12.49
CA GLY A 94 -15.40 -18.47 11.43
C GLY A 94 -15.63 -17.14 10.70
N ALA A 95 -15.04 -16.04 11.14
CA ALA A 95 -15.15 -14.76 10.45
C ALA A 95 -14.48 -14.82 9.07
N PRO A 96 -15.08 -14.24 8.01
CA PRO A 96 -14.41 -14.10 6.73
C PRO A 96 -13.25 -13.12 6.88
N LEU A 97 -12.05 -13.51 6.43
CA LEU A 97 -10.85 -12.67 6.47
C LEU A 97 -10.41 -12.37 5.05
N LEU A 98 -10.08 -11.12 4.74
CA LEU A 98 -9.44 -10.68 3.49
C LEU A 98 -7.92 -10.72 3.59
N PRO A 99 -7.17 -10.84 2.48
CA PRO A 99 -5.73 -10.81 2.55
C PRO A 99 -5.25 -9.36 2.75
N VAL A 100 -4.33 -9.16 3.67
CA VAL A 100 -3.92 -7.84 4.17
C VAL A 100 -2.41 -7.70 4.22
N ASP A 101 -1.95 -6.47 4.35
CA ASP A 101 -0.54 -6.17 4.60
C ASP A 101 -0.19 -6.50 6.06
N PHE A 102 0.65 -7.53 6.25
CA PHE A 102 1.05 -8.00 7.58
C PHE A 102 1.69 -6.90 8.43
N ARG A 103 2.30 -5.88 7.81
CA ARG A 103 2.97 -4.80 8.55
C ARG A 103 1.99 -3.92 9.33
N TYR A 104 0.73 -3.89 8.90
CA TYR A 104 -0.30 -3.01 9.45
C TYR A 104 -1.51 -3.75 10.04
N CYS A 105 -1.60 -5.06 9.82
CA CYS A 105 -2.77 -5.85 10.18
C CYS A 105 -2.35 -7.25 10.63
N ARG A 106 -2.53 -7.54 11.93
CA ARG A 106 -2.06 -8.77 12.61
C ARG A 106 -3.14 -9.48 13.43
N SER A 107 -4.40 -9.10 13.27
CA SER A 107 -5.55 -9.72 13.94
C SER A 107 -6.68 -10.01 12.95
N GLU A 108 -7.50 -11.01 13.26
CA GLU A 108 -8.66 -11.38 12.44
C GLU A 108 -9.64 -10.19 12.27
N SER A 109 -9.91 -9.46 13.35
CA SER A 109 -10.80 -8.28 13.35
C SER A 109 -10.34 -7.19 12.38
N CYS A 110 -9.03 -7.03 12.20
CA CYS A 110 -8.47 -6.06 11.26
C CYS A 110 -8.65 -6.48 9.79
N ALA A 111 -8.71 -7.80 9.54
CA ALA A 111 -8.82 -8.40 8.22
C ALA A 111 -10.28 -8.66 7.77
N ALA A 112 -11.27 -8.47 8.66
CA ALA A 112 -12.68 -8.64 8.34
C ALA A 112 -13.13 -7.73 7.19
N PRO A 113 -13.89 -8.22 6.18
CA PRO A 113 -14.47 -7.41 5.13
C PRO A 113 -15.21 -6.18 5.65
N GLY A 114 -15.02 -5.04 4.98
CA GLY A 114 -15.84 -3.85 5.20
C GLY A 114 -16.89 -3.69 4.09
N ASP A 115 -17.72 -2.66 4.21
CA ASP A 115 -18.79 -2.36 3.24
C ASP A 115 -18.25 -2.03 1.84
N ARG A 116 -16.99 -1.58 1.76
CA ARG A 116 -16.31 -1.27 0.50
C ARG A 116 -15.48 -2.48 0.07
N THR A 117 -15.75 -3.03 -1.10
CA THR A 117 -15.13 -4.26 -1.65
C THR A 117 -13.59 -4.28 -1.74
N ARG A 118 -12.93 -3.12 -1.61
CA ARG A 118 -11.46 -2.97 -1.66
C ARG A 118 -10.81 -2.79 -0.29
N LEU A 119 -11.62 -2.71 0.77
CA LEU A 119 -11.19 -2.37 2.12
C LEU A 119 -11.74 -3.35 3.15
N THR A 120 -11.00 -3.54 4.23
CA THR A 120 -11.49 -4.20 5.43
C THR A 120 -12.36 -3.23 6.24
N ALA A 121 -13.12 -3.74 7.21
CA ALA A 121 -13.88 -2.92 8.16
C ALA A 121 -12.96 -1.97 8.97
N SER A 122 -11.69 -2.36 9.15
CA SER A 122 -10.65 -1.53 9.76
C SER A 122 -9.93 -0.61 8.76
N ASN A 123 -10.56 -0.34 7.61
CA ASN A 123 -10.05 0.55 6.56
C ASN A 123 -8.64 0.16 6.04
N ARG A 124 -8.31 -1.14 6.06
CA ARG A 124 -7.08 -1.66 5.46
C ARG A 124 -7.32 -2.02 4.01
N ARG A 125 -6.31 -1.82 3.15
CA ARG A 125 -6.39 -2.25 1.76
C ARG A 125 -6.16 -3.76 1.66
N VAL A 126 -6.95 -4.39 0.79
CA VAL A 126 -6.71 -5.77 0.39
C VAL A 126 -5.39 -5.86 -0.37
N THR A 127 -4.52 -6.79 0.04
CA THR A 127 -3.11 -6.82 -0.37
C THR A 127 -2.68 -8.22 -0.80
N ALA A 128 -1.86 -8.30 -1.84
CA ALA A 128 -1.10 -9.49 -2.20
C ALA A 128 0.37 -9.11 -2.32
N PHE A 129 1.23 -9.84 -1.62
CA PHE A 129 2.68 -9.73 -1.82
C PHE A 129 3.07 -10.53 -3.07
N THR A 130 4.08 -10.08 -3.79
CA THR A 130 4.51 -10.73 -5.03
C THR A 130 5.98 -11.09 -4.96
N SER A 131 6.35 -12.18 -5.64
CA SER A 131 7.73 -12.48 -5.98
C SER A 131 7.80 -13.05 -7.39
N VAL A 132 8.85 -12.75 -8.13
CA VAL A 132 8.98 -13.10 -9.55
C VAL A 132 10.27 -13.88 -9.80
N ALA A 133 10.13 -15.02 -10.48
CA ALA A 133 11.24 -15.70 -11.11
C ALA A 133 11.18 -15.46 -12.63
N ASP A 134 12.09 -14.63 -13.14
CA ASP A 134 12.19 -14.29 -14.56
C ASP A 134 13.28 -15.12 -15.25
N HIS A 135 12.87 -16.11 -16.03
CA HIS A 135 13.79 -17.01 -16.74
C HIS A 135 13.86 -16.72 -18.24
N ARG A 136 13.38 -15.56 -18.70
CA ARG A 136 13.34 -15.20 -20.14
C ARG A 136 14.71 -15.20 -20.82
N ARG A 137 15.78 -14.89 -20.07
CA ARG A 137 17.15 -14.95 -20.60
C ARG A 137 17.60 -16.37 -20.99
N SER A 138 16.99 -17.39 -20.37
CA SER A 138 17.24 -18.81 -20.69
C SER A 138 16.23 -19.39 -21.69
N GLY A 139 15.39 -18.56 -22.31
CA GLY A 139 14.34 -19.00 -23.24
C GLY A 139 13.06 -19.51 -22.57
N ALA A 140 13.04 -19.58 -21.24
CA ALA A 140 11.84 -19.96 -20.47
C ALA A 140 10.92 -18.75 -20.20
N GLY A 141 9.83 -18.99 -19.46
CA GLY A 141 8.83 -17.98 -19.12
C GLY A 141 9.14 -17.15 -17.87
N VAL A 142 8.12 -16.45 -17.40
CA VAL A 142 8.10 -15.76 -16.10
C VAL A 142 7.15 -16.51 -15.17
N GLN A 143 7.58 -16.77 -13.93
CA GLN A 143 6.71 -17.25 -12.87
C GLN A 143 6.47 -16.12 -11.87
N VAL A 144 5.20 -15.80 -11.64
CA VAL A 144 4.75 -14.86 -10.61
C VAL A 144 4.12 -15.65 -9.48
N THR A 145 4.61 -15.46 -8.26
CA THR A 145 3.97 -15.99 -7.05
C THR A 145 3.32 -14.85 -6.28
N TYR A 146 2.04 -15.01 -5.94
CA TYR A 146 1.28 -14.12 -5.07
C TYR A 146 1.13 -14.78 -3.70
N TRP A 147 1.50 -14.04 -2.66
CA TRP A 147 1.43 -14.44 -1.27
C TRP A 147 0.36 -13.62 -0.55
N LEU A 148 -0.64 -14.29 -0.01
CA LEU A 148 -1.83 -13.69 0.58
C LEU A 148 -1.83 -13.95 2.08
N TYR A 149 -1.49 -12.95 2.88
CA TYR A 149 -1.44 -13.09 4.33
C TYR A 149 -2.80 -12.79 4.96
N ARG A 150 -3.25 -13.67 5.86
CA ARG A 150 -4.45 -13.51 6.69
C ARG A 150 -4.10 -13.83 8.14
N PRO A 151 -4.20 -12.87 9.07
CA PRO A 151 -3.96 -13.12 10.49
C PRO A 151 -4.84 -14.27 11.00
N GLY A 152 -4.31 -15.14 11.85
CA GLY A 152 -4.98 -16.33 12.38
C GLY A 152 -4.98 -17.53 11.42
N ILE A 153 -4.64 -17.35 10.14
CA ILE A 153 -4.54 -18.44 9.15
C ILE A 153 -3.09 -18.60 8.66
N GLY A 154 -2.40 -17.48 8.38
CA GLY A 154 -1.07 -17.47 7.77
C GLY A 154 -1.11 -17.09 6.30
N TRP A 155 -0.39 -17.85 5.46
CA TRP A 155 -0.08 -17.46 4.08
C TRP A 155 -0.67 -18.42 3.06
N ASP A 156 -1.56 -17.92 2.20
CA ASP A 156 -1.94 -18.62 0.97
C ASP A 156 -0.99 -18.27 -0.18
N ARG A 157 -0.80 -19.22 -1.11
CA ARG A 157 0.06 -19.06 -2.28
C ARG A 157 -0.73 -19.28 -3.57
N ALA A 158 -0.64 -18.33 -4.50
CA ALA A 158 -1.11 -18.49 -5.87
C ALA A 158 0.03 -18.30 -6.86
N VAL A 159 0.26 -19.29 -7.73
CA VAL A 159 1.32 -19.23 -8.75
C VAL A 159 0.72 -19.02 -10.12
N ARG A 160 1.35 -18.18 -10.94
CA ARG A 160 1.00 -17.93 -12.34
C ARG A 160 2.26 -18.03 -13.19
N THR A 161 2.16 -18.70 -14.32
CA THR A 161 3.25 -18.83 -15.29
C THR A 161 2.86 -18.16 -16.59
N ALA A 162 3.80 -17.47 -17.21
CA ALA A 162 3.58 -16.71 -18.43
C ALA A 162 4.71 -16.99 -19.42
N SER A 163 4.37 -17.09 -20.70
CA SER A 163 5.34 -17.17 -21.78
C SER A 163 6.01 -15.81 -22.03
N PRO A 164 7.14 -15.77 -22.76
CA PRO A 164 7.71 -14.51 -23.23
C PRO A 164 6.72 -13.66 -24.04
N GLY A 165 5.83 -14.29 -24.82
CA GLY A 165 4.79 -13.59 -25.57
C GLY A 165 3.72 -12.93 -24.67
N ASP A 166 3.38 -13.55 -23.55
CA ASP A 166 2.46 -12.97 -22.56
C ASP A 166 3.04 -11.71 -21.93
N VAL A 167 4.35 -11.67 -21.71
CA VAL A 167 5.02 -10.48 -21.14
C VAL A 167 4.86 -9.28 -22.07
N GLY A 168 5.00 -9.49 -23.39
CA GLY A 168 4.73 -8.46 -24.38
C GLY A 168 3.25 -8.05 -24.41
N ARG A 169 2.34 -9.02 -24.39
CA ARG A 169 0.88 -8.80 -24.40
C ARG A 169 0.41 -7.93 -23.22
N TYR A 170 0.94 -8.17 -22.02
CA TYR A 170 0.51 -7.49 -20.80
C TYR A 170 1.40 -6.30 -20.39
N ALA A 171 2.43 -5.97 -21.17
CA ALA A 171 3.38 -4.91 -20.83
C ALA A 171 2.70 -3.55 -20.59
N SER A 172 1.60 -3.26 -21.31
CA SER A 172 0.86 -2.01 -21.23
C SER A 172 -0.23 -1.99 -20.14
N THR A 173 -0.43 -3.10 -19.40
CA THR A 173 -1.47 -3.16 -18.36
C THR A 173 -1.31 -2.02 -17.35
N PRO A 174 -2.36 -1.20 -17.10
CA PRO A 174 -2.27 -0.05 -16.20
C PRO A 174 -1.93 -0.44 -14.75
N LEU A 175 -1.03 0.33 -14.13
CA LEU A 175 -0.60 0.15 -12.74
C LEU A 175 -1.21 1.24 -11.86
N LEU A 176 -2.54 1.15 -11.68
CA LEU A 176 -3.29 2.15 -10.92
C LEU A 176 -3.12 1.93 -9.41
N ASP A 177 -2.91 3.02 -8.65
CA ASP A 177 -2.85 2.96 -7.19
C ASP A 177 -4.18 2.46 -6.58
N SER A 178 -5.30 2.70 -7.27
CA SER A 178 -6.65 2.28 -6.91
C SER A 178 -6.97 0.81 -7.22
N ALA A 179 -6.07 0.10 -7.92
CA ALA A 179 -6.25 -1.29 -8.32
C ALA A 179 -6.29 -2.22 -7.11
N ASN A 180 -7.14 -3.25 -7.18
CA ASN A 180 -7.36 -4.22 -6.11
C ASN A 180 -6.96 -5.62 -6.59
N PRO A 181 -6.09 -6.36 -5.89
CA PRO A 181 -5.43 -6.00 -4.62
C PRO A 181 -4.31 -4.97 -4.81
N VAL A 182 -3.84 -4.36 -3.71
CA VAL A 182 -2.50 -3.76 -3.64
C VAL A 182 -1.50 -4.86 -3.95
N LEU A 183 -0.52 -4.59 -4.81
CA LEU A 183 0.56 -5.53 -5.08
C LEU A 183 1.85 -4.97 -4.46
N VAL A 184 2.46 -5.74 -3.56
CA VAL A 184 3.68 -5.37 -2.85
C VAL A 184 4.80 -6.33 -3.29
N PRO A 185 5.80 -5.88 -4.06
CA PRO A 185 6.96 -6.72 -4.39
C PRO A 185 7.77 -7.04 -3.14
N LEU A 186 8.08 -8.31 -2.91
CA LEU A 186 8.91 -8.72 -1.78
C LEU A 186 10.37 -8.32 -2.00
N GLU A 187 10.85 -8.37 -3.23
CA GLU A 187 12.22 -8.07 -3.67
C GLU A 187 12.68 -6.66 -3.29
N THR A 188 11.75 -5.71 -3.17
CA THR A 188 12.02 -4.32 -2.74
C THR A 188 11.43 -3.99 -1.38
N LEU A 189 10.78 -4.96 -0.71
CA LEU A 189 10.21 -4.74 0.61
C LEU A 189 11.29 -4.78 1.69
N TYR A 190 11.68 -3.60 2.17
CA TYR A 190 12.69 -3.44 3.21
C TYR A 190 12.29 -4.14 4.52
N GLY A 191 13.26 -4.80 5.15
CA GLY A 191 13.09 -5.43 6.46
C GLY A 191 12.14 -6.63 6.48
N ARG A 192 11.62 -7.09 5.33
CA ARG A 192 10.57 -8.13 5.24
C ARG A 192 10.89 -9.40 6.04
N ASP A 193 12.16 -9.79 6.07
CA ASP A 193 12.59 -11.04 6.69
C ASP A 193 12.77 -10.94 8.21
N HIS A 194 12.75 -9.71 8.76
CA HIS A 194 12.99 -9.43 10.18
C HIS A 194 11.70 -9.22 10.99
N TYR A 195 10.53 -9.35 10.38
CA TYR A 195 9.28 -9.27 11.11
C TYR A 195 9.00 -10.57 11.86
N ASP A 196 8.56 -10.44 13.11
CA ASP A 196 8.03 -11.55 13.89
C ASP A 196 6.61 -11.91 13.43
N PHE A 197 6.30 -13.21 13.44
CA PHE A 197 4.96 -13.73 13.17
C PHE A 197 4.55 -14.70 14.27
N PRO A 198 3.24 -14.82 14.55
CA PRO A 198 2.73 -15.87 15.41
C PRO A 198 3.15 -17.27 14.91
N PRO A 199 3.25 -18.26 15.81
CA PRO A 199 3.46 -19.65 15.40
C PRO A 199 2.43 -20.11 14.37
N GLY A 200 2.87 -20.78 13.31
CA GLY A 200 2.02 -21.24 12.21
C GLY A 200 1.74 -20.20 11.13
N GLU A 201 2.06 -18.92 11.36
CA GLU A 201 1.89 -17.85 10.36
C GLU A 201 3.19 -17.47 9.65
N GLU A 202 4.23 -18.29 9.78
CA GLU A 202 5.55 -17.94 9.28
C GLU A 202 5.60 -17.84 7.75
N PRO A 203 6.24 -16.79 7.19
CA PRO A 203 6.22 -16.58 5.76
C PRO A 203 7.04 -17.65 5.03
N PRO A 204 6.44 -18.40 4.08
CA PRO A 204 7.15 -19.42 3.31
C PRO A 204 8.19 -18.84 2.35
N TRP A 205 8.18 -17.52 2.14
CA TRP A 205 9.12 -16.77 1.32
C TRP A 205 10.30 -16.20 2.12
N ARG A 206 10.27 -16.25 3.46
CA ARG A 206 11.29 -15.66 4.32
C ARG A 206 12.67 -16.22 3.97
N TRP A 207 13.65 -15.34 3.77
CA TRP A 207 15.03 -15.69 3.40
C TRP A 207 15.19 -16.44 2.06
N ARG A 208 14.12 -16.52 1.25
CA ARG A 208 14.13 -17.24 -0.04
C ARG A 208 13.99 -16.31 -1.24
N VAL A 209 13.32 -15.17 -1.07
CA VAL A 209 13.23 -14.13 -2.10
C VAL A 209 14.47 -13.25 -1.97
N GLN A 210 15.21 -13.06 -3.06
CA GLN A 210 16.38 -12.19 -3.09
C GLN A 210 15.97 -10.73 -3.15
N SER A 211 16.64 -9.86 -2.40
CA SER A 211 16.42 -8.42 -2.49
C SER A 211 17.08 -7.85 -3.76
N VAL A 212 16.43 -6.87 -4.39
CA VAL A 212 17.01 -6.13 -5.53
C VAL A 212 18.04 -5.10 -5.08
N TYR A 213 17.97 -4.63 -3.83
CA TYR A 213 19.01 -3.82 -3.21
C TYR A 213 19.87 -4.67 -2.28
N PRO A 214 21.20 -4.71 -2.45
CA PRO A 214 22.09 -5.22 -1.41
C PRO A 214 22.00 -4.24 -0.23
N GLY A 215 21.60 -4.74 0.93
CA GLY A 215 21.72 -4.00 2.19
C GLY A 215 23.17 -3.75 2.56
#